data_AF-A0A6I4VV10-F1
#
_entry.id   AF-A0A6I4VV10-F1
#
_cell.length_a   1.000
_cell.length_b   1.000
_cell.length_c   1.000
_cell.angle_alpha   90.00
_cell.angle_beta   90.00
_cell.angle_gamma   90.00
#
_symmetry.space_group_name_H-M   'P 1'
#
loop_
_entity.id
_entity.type
_entity.pdbx_description
1 polymer ?
#
loop_
_entity_poly.entity_id
_entity_poly.type
_entity_poly.pdbx_seq_one_letter_code
_entity_poly.pdbx_strand_id
1 'polypeptide(L)'
;MSERYVPKIQEAAIPEDGGWVEGETSPILLLSIPAWEELETNPDYVNAYVWMYDREQDAYLFCFQLKDESEKAIAFISDHAGLLLQDEHAKDSFSMMIMNKPLQEVSSSQSVLLIENVKLVRHPAAGW
;
A
#
# COMPACT_ATOMS: atom_id res chain seq x y z
N MET A 1 11.49 2.29 24.34
CA MET A 1 11.44 3.40 23.36
C MET A 1 11.29 2.73 22.02
N SER A 2 10.10 2.77 21.42
CA SER A 2 9.86 2.14 20.12
C SER A 2 10.60 2.95 19.07
N GLU A 3 11.60 2.34 18.43
CA GLU A 3 12.32 2.97 17.32
C GLU A 3 11.29 3.30 16.23
N ARG A 4 11.14 4.58 15.92
CA ARG A 4 10.27 4.99 14.81
C ARG A 4 10.96 4.54 13.53
N TYR A 5 10.25 3.77 12.72
CA TYR A 5 10.68 3.45 11.37
C TYR A 5 10.89 4.74 10.57
N VAL A 6 12.11 4.93 10.06
CA VAL A 6 12.47 6.05 9.18
C VAL A 6 12.85 5.44 7.83
N PRO A 7 11.99 5.55 6.81
CA PRO A 7 12.24 4.96 5.51
C PRO A 7 13.44 5.62 4.84
N LYS A 8 14.30 4.82 4.20
CA LYS A 8 15.46 5.27 3.39
C LYS A 8 15.24 5.06 1.89
N ILE A 9 13.99 4.82 1.52
CA ILE A 9 13.55 4.49 0.16
C ILE A 9 13.74 5.70 -0.75
N GLN A 10 14.27 5.46 -1.95
CA GLN A 10 14.48 6.49 -2.98
C GLN A 10 13.48 6.40 -4.14
N GLU A 11 12.73 5.31 -4.24
CA GLU A 11 11.81 5.02 -5.33
C GLU A 11 10.50 4.45 -4.80
N ALA A 12 9.37 4.92 -5.33
CA ALA A 12 8.05 4.42 -4.99
C ALA A 12 7.38 3.85 -6.25
N ALA A 13 6.79 2.67 -6.11
CA ALA A 13 6.03 2.07 -7.20
C ALA A 13 4.63 2.69 -7.27
N ILE A 14 4.16 2.98 -8.48
CA ILE A 14 2.80 3.46 -8.69
C ILE A 14 1.92 2.25 -9.03
N PRO A 15 0.82 2.00 -8.30
CA PRO A 15 -0.14 0.96 -8.67
C PRO A 15 -0.70 1.21 -10.06
N GLU A 16 -0.65 0.19 -10.91
CA GLU A 16 -1.24 0.25 -12.26
C GLU A 16 -2.76 0.14 -12.19
N ASP A 17 -3.26 -0.67 -11.27
CA ASP A 17 -4.68 -0.86 -11.01
C ASP A 17 -4.92 -1.09 -9.52
N GLY A 18 -6.14 -0.81 -9.07
CA GLY A 18 -6.52 -1.01 -7.68
C GLY A 18 -8.01 -0.86 -7.44
N GLY A 19 -8.49 -1.49 -6.38
CA GLY A 19 -9.91 -1.49 -6.07
C GLY A 19 -10.19 -1.98 -4.66
N TRP A 20 -11.37 -1.60 -4.15
CA TRP A 20 -11.85 -2.04 -2.85
C TRP A 20 -12.65 -3.33 -2.98
N VAL A 21 -12.39 -4.28 -2.09
CA VAL A 21 -13.22 -5.47 -1.90
C VAL A 21 -13.62 -5.61 -0.44
N GLU A 22 -14.81 -6.13 -0.21
CA GLU A 22 -15.29 -6.44 1.14
C GLU A 22 -14.55 -7.69 1.65
N GLY A 23 -13.68 -7.51 2.64
CA GLY A 23 -13.10 -8.62 3.38
C GLY A 23 -14.01 -9.05 4.53
N GLU A 24 -13.82 -10.28 5.04
CA GLU A 24 -14.64 -10.82 6.14
C GLU A 24 -14.56 -9.99 7.43
N THR A 25 -13.41 -9.33 7.68
CA THR A 25 -13.11 -8.59 8.91
C THR A 25 -12.91 -7.09 8.70
N SER A 26 -12.37 -6.69 7.55
CA SER A 26 -12.09 -5.31 7.19
C SER A 26 -12.11 -5.16 5.67
N PRO A 27 -12.40 -3.96 5.13
CA PRO A 27 -12.27 -3.72 3.69
C PRO A 27 -10.82 -3.94 3.27
N ILE A 28 -10.64 -4.53 2.09
CA ILE A 28 -9.32 -4.83 1.52
C ILE A 28 -9.11 -3.96 0.29
N LEU A 29 -8.04 -3.19 0.30
CA LEU A 29 -7.55 -2.45 -0.84
C LEU A 29 -6.64 -3.36 -1.66
N LEU A 30 -7.11 -3.77 -2.83
CA LEU A 30 -6.33 -4.51 -3.82
C LEU A 30 -5.48 -3.54 -4.63
N LEU A 31 -4.21 -3.86 -4.80
CA LEU A 31 -3.26 -3.09 -5.59
C LEU A 31 -2.49 -4.02 -6.53
N SER A 32 -2.46 -3.67 -7.80
CA SER A 32 -1.65 -4.33 -8.82
C SER A 32 -0.40 -3.50 -9.08
N ILE A 33 0.77 -4.06 -8.77
CA ILE A 33 2.08 -3.45 -9.02
C ILE A 33 2.94 -4.45 -9.82
N PRO A 34 2.74 -4.56 -11.16
CA PRO A 34 3.49 -5.50 -11.98
C PRO A 34 5.00 -5.22 -12.05
N ALA A 35 5.42 -4.01 -11.69
CA ALA A 35 6.84 -3.63 -11.58
C ALA A 35 7.61 -4.43 -10.51
N TRP A 36 6.92 -5.14 -9.60
CA TRP A 36 7.56 -5.97 -8.59
C TRP A 36 7.68 -7.41 -9.08
N GLU A 37 8.84 -7.80 -9.60
CA GLU A 37 9.03 -9.15 -10.16
C GLU A 37 8.82 -10.26 -9.11
N GLU A 38 9.20 -10.01 -7.85
CA GLU A 38 9.02 -10.95 -6.74
C GLU A 38 8.23 -10.29 -5.59
N LEU A 39 7.10 -10.92 -5.25
CA LEU A 39 6.40 -10.73 -3.99
C LEU A 39 6.43 -12.06 -3.24
N GLU A 40 6.82 -12.05 -1.98
CA GLU A 40 6.67 -13.23 -1.13
C GLU A 40 5.23 -13.30 -0.60
N THR A 41 4.62 -14.47 -0.73
CA THR A 41 3.28 -14.76 -0.21
C THR A 41 3.34 -15.00 1.29
N ASN A 42 3.48 -13.94 2.09
CA ASN A 42 3.45 -14.09 3.54
C ASN A 42 2.75 -12.89 4.20
N PRO A 43 1.59 -13.09 4.86
CA PRO A 43 0.85 -12.02 5.54
C PRO A 43 1.63 -11.40 6.70
N ASP A 44 2.61 -12.15 7.25
CA ASP A 44 3.48 -11.69 8.33
C ASP A 44 4.79 -11.07 7.82
N TYR A 45 4.92 -10.77 6.53
CA TYR A 45 6.21 -10.34 5.96
C TYR A 45 6.54 -8.86 6.22
N VAL A 46 5.57 -8.04 6.62
CA VAL A 46 5.80 -6.62 6.92
C VAL A 46 6.18 -6.45 8.39
N ASN A 47 7.33 -5.82 8.62
CA ASN A 47 7.83 -5.50 9.95
C ASN A 47 7.30 -4.15 10.46
N ALA A 48 7.29 -3.13 9.60
CA ALA A 48 6.85 -1.79 9.94
C ALA A 48 6.35 -1.04 8.71
N TYR A 49 5.51 -0.03 8.90
CA TYR A 49 5.10 0.89 7.83
C TYR A 49 4.95 2.33 8.34
N VAL A 50 4.99 3.27 7.41
CA VAL A 50 4.71 4.69 7.63
C VAL A 50 4.04 5.31 6.41
N TRP A 51 3.12 6.23 6.67
CA TRP A 51 2.56 7.10 5.64
C TRP A 51 3.32 8.41 5.60
N MET A 52 3.71 8.81 4.40
CA MET A 52 4.27 10.12 4.11
C MET A 52 3.39 10.81 3.08
N TYR A 53 3.44 12.14 3.04
CA TYR A 53 2.76 12.92 2.02
C TYR A 53 3.79 13.79 1.32
N ASP A 54 3.95 13.55 0.02
CA ASP A 54 4.78 14.36 -0.86
C ASP A 54 3.93 15.49 -1.45
N ARG A 55 4.31 16.73 -1.11
CA ARG A 55 3.62 17.94 -1.57
C ARG A 55 3.97 18.31 -3.01
N GLU A 56 5.15 17.96 -3.47
CA GLU A 56 5.60 18.34 -4.82
C GLU A 56 4.89 17.49 -5.87
N GLN A 57 4.69 16.21 -5.55
CA GLN A 57 3.98 15.25 -6.41
C GLN A 57 2.49 15.11 -6.09
N ASP A 58 1.99 15.82 -5.05
CA ASP A 58 0.64 15.66 -4.50
C ASP A 58 0.24 14.18 -4.32
N ALA A 59 1.10 13.44 -3.62
CA ALA A 59 0.99 11.99 -3.52
C ALA A 59 1.17 11.52 -2.07
N TYR A 60 0.35 10.55 -1.65
CA TYR A 60 0.62 9.79 -0.44
C TYR A 60 1.59 8.67 -0.74
N LEU A 61 2.62 8.54 0.08
CA LEU A 61 3.60 7.47 0.00
C LEU A 61 3.37 6.50 1.15
N PHE A 62 3.04 5.25 0.82
CA PHE A 62 3.02 4.17 1.79
C PHE A 62 4.37 3.47 1.77
N CYS A 63 5.21 3.75 2.77
CA CYS A 63 6.52 3.16 2.90
C CYS A 63 6.46 2.04 3.93
N PHE A 64 6.94 0.85 3.59
CA PHE A 64 6.96 -0.29 4.50
C PHE A 64 8.26 -1.06 4.41
N GLN A 65 8.65 -1.62 5.54
CA GLN A 65 9.83 -2.48 5.68
C GLN A 65 9.36 -3.92 5.81
N LEU A 66 9.96 -4.80 5.03
CA LEU A 66 9.79 -6.24 5.10
C LEU A 66 10.71 -6.86 6.16
N LYS A 67 10.43 -8.10 6.55
CA LYS A 67 11.21 -8.83 7.57
C LYS A 67 12.65 -9.13 7.17
N ASP A 68 12.95 -9.12 5.88
CA ASP A 68 14.31 -9.24 5.33
C ASP A 68 15.08 -7.90 5.33
N GLU A 69 14.55 -6.88 6.03
CA GLU A 69 15.04 -5.50 6.08
C GLU A 69 14.93 -4.72 4.76
N SER A 70 14.37 -5.32 3.70
CA SER A 70 14.10 -4.61 2.46
C SER A 70 12.96 -3.60 2.66
N GLU A 71 13.07 -2.45 2.00
CA GLU A 71 12.08 -1.38 2.09
C GLU A 71 11.40 -1.19 0.73
N LYS A 72 10.08 -1.06 0.74
CA LYS A 72 9.27 -0.79 -0.47
C LYS A 72 8.34 0.38 -0.21
N ALA A 73 8.11 1.18 -1.24
CA ALA A 73 7.18 2.29 -1.19
C ALA A 73 6.15 2.20 -2.31
N ILE A 74 4.93 2.60 -2.01
CA ILE A 74 3.84 2.73 -2.97
C ILE A 74 3.41 4.19 -3.02
N ALA A 75 3.36 4.77 -4.22
CA ALA A 75 2.91 6.13 -4.45
C ALA A 75 1.44 6.16 -4.89
N PHE A 76 0.62 6.87 -4.11
CA PHE A 76 -0.77 7.15 -4.39
C PHE A 76 -0.93 8.61 -4.82
N ILE A 77 -0.75 8.86 -6.12
CA ILE A 77 -0.88 10.19 -6.74
C ILE A 77 -2.36 10.59 -6.75
N SER A 78 -2.67 11.84 -6.39
CA SER A 78 -4.04 12.33 -6.15
C SER A 78 -5.04 12.09 -7.29
N ASP A 79 -4.60 12.17 -8.54
CA ASP A 79 -5.42 12.02 -9.76
C ASP A 79 -5.54 10.57 -10.27
N HIS A 80 -4.82 9.63 -9.66
CA HIS A 80 -4.81 8.22 -10.01
C HIS A 80 -5.16 7.35 -8.79
N ALA A 81 -4.18 6.62 -8.24
CA ALA A 81 -4.38 5.71 -7.11
C ALA A 81 -4.80 6.44 -5.83
N GLY A 82 -4.58 7.75 -5.73
CA GLY A 82 -5.07 8.60 -4.65
C GLY A 82 -6.60 8.62 -4.53
N LEU A 83 -7.33 8.41 -5.63
CA LEU A 83 -8.80 8.28 -5.58
C LEU A 83 -9.24 7.11 -4.68
N LEU A 84 -8.45 6.04 -4.61
CA LEU A 84 -8.72 4.89 -3.74
C LEU A 84 -8.64 5.28 -2.26
N LEU A 85 -7.79 6.24 -1.90
CA LEU A 85 -7.61 6.72 -0.52
C LEU A 85 -8.66 7.77 -0.10
N GLN A 86 -9.41 8.32 -1.05
CA GLN A 86 -10.52 9.22 -0.78
C GLN A 86 -11.81 8.47 -0.42
N ASP A 87 -11.88 7.20 -0.77
CA ASP A 87 -13.02 6.32 -0.49
C ASP A 87 -13.33 6.23 1.02
N GLU A 88 -14.60 6.00 1.35
CA GLU A 88 -15.06 5.82 2.73
C GLU A 88 -14.34 4.67 3.43
N HIS A 89 -13.99 3.60 2.70
CA HIS A 89 -13.25 2.46 3.24
C HIS A 89 -11.85 2.84 3.76
N ALA A 90 -11.25 3.92 3.27
CA ALA A 90 -9.94 4.41 3.70
C ALA A 90 -9.99 5.27 4.99
N LYS A 91 -11.18 5.58 5.51
CA LYS A 91 -11.34 6.41 6.73
C LYS A 91 -11.01 5.65 8.00
N ASP A 92 -11.28 4.35 8.00
CA ASP A 92 -11.01 3.45 9.11
C ASP A 92 -9.79 2.57 8.84
N SER A 93 -9.52 1.58 9.70
CA SER A 93 -8.50 0.58 9.43
C SER A 93 -8.95 -0.36 8.32
N PHE A 94 -8.04 -0.62 7.37
CA PHE A 94 -8.26 -1.53 6.26
C PHE A 94 -7.08 -2.47 6.10
N SER A 95 -7.22 -3.47 5.24
CA SER A 95 -6.10 -4.32 4.84
C SER A 95 -5.68 -3.96 3.42
N MET A 96 -4.39 -4.08 3.10
CA MET A 96 -3.88 -3.91 1.73
C MET A 96 -3.38 -5.23 1.20
N MET A 97 -3.85 -5.61 0.02
CA MET A 97 -3.37 -6.79 -0.69
C MET A 97 -2.71 -6.36 -1.98
N ILE A 98 -1.41 -6.61 -2.08
CA ILE A 98 -0.58 -6.18 -3.20
C ILE A 98 -0.22 -7.40 -4.04
N MET A 99 -0.38 -7.28 -5.34
CA MET A 99 -0.12 -8.32 -6.34
C MET A 99 0.92 -7.83 -7.33
N ASN A 100 1.72 -8.76 -7.86
CA ASN A 100 2.71 -8.48 -8.90
C ASN A 100 2.18 -8.73 -10.32
N LYS A 101 0.87 -8.83 -10.46
CA LYS A 101 0.21 -9.09 -11.74
C LYS A 101 -1.03 -8.23 -11.89
N PRO A 102 -1.42 -7.94 -13.14
CA PRO A 102 -2.69 -7.29 -13.44
C PRO A 102 -3.87 -8.01 -12.77
N LEU A 103 -4.84 -7.26 -12.25
CA LEU A 103 -6.03 -7.80 -11.58
C LEU A 103 -6.81 -8.80 -12.45
N GLN A 104 -6.72 -8.66 -13.77
CA GLN A 104 -7.40 -9.51 -14.76
C GLN A 104 -6.79 -10.93 -14.87
N GLU A 105 -5.57 -11.12 -14.40
CA GLU A 105 -4.83 -12.39 -14.49
C GLU A 105 -4.74 -13.14 -13.15
N VAL A 106 -5.47 -12.69 -12.13
CA VAL A 106 -5.35 -13.22 -10.77
C VAL A 106 -5.93 -14.65 -10.71
N SER A 107 -5.06 -15.62 -10.46
CA SER A 107 -5.40 -17.01 -10.13
C SER A 107 -5.13 -17.28 -8.65
N SER A 108 -5.90 -18.18 -8.03
CA SER A 108 -5.90 -18.50 -6.60
C SER A 108 -4.60 -19.07 -6.00
N SER A 109 -3.52 -19.14 -6.78
CA SER A 109 -2.20 -19.68 -6.42
C SER A 109 -1.06 -18.65 -6.55
N GLN A 110 -1.38 -17.36 -6.67
CA GLN A 110 -0.40 -16.32 -6.95
C GLN A 110 0.21 -15.69 -5.69
N SER A 111 1.41 -15.15 -5.86
CA SER A 111 2.09 -14.46 -4.79
C SER A 111 1.47 -13.11 -4.48
N VAL A 112 0.94 -12.99 -3.27
CA VAL A 112 0.28 -11.78 -2.79
C VAL A 112 0.89 -11.36 -1.47
N LEU A 113 1.12 -10.06 -1.31
CA LEU A 113 1.53 -9.47 -0.05
C LEU A 113 0.29 -8.90 0.63
N LEU A 114 -0.10 -9.48 1.77
CA LEU A 114 -1.19 -8.96 2.60
C LEU A 114 -0.62 -8.16 3.77
N ILE A 115 -1.12 -6.95 3.95
CA ILE A 115 -0.77 -6.05 5.05
C ILE A 115 -2.06 -5.73 5.79
N GLU A 116 -2.22 -6.29 6.99
CA GLU A 116 -3.44 -6.11 7.78
C GLU A 116 -3.36 -4.86 8.67
N ASN A 117 -4.52 -4.34 9.08
CA ASN A 117 -4.66 -3.24 10.05
C ASN A 117 -3.87 -1.97 9.65
N VAL A 118 -3.89 -1.66 8.35
CA VAL A 118 -3.34 -0.44 7.79
C VAL A 118 -4.26 0.72 8.15
N LYS A 119 -3.67 1.81 8.67
CA LYS A 119 -4.39 3.04 8.94
C LYS A 119 -3.75 4.20 8.18
N LEU A 120 -4.51 4.81 7.28
CA LEU A 120 -4.09 6.00 6.57
C LEU A 120 -3.99 7.18 7.55
N VAL A 121 -2.83 7.85 7.54
CA VAL A 121 -2.64 9.10 8.27
C VAL A 121 -2.76 10.25 7.27
N ARG A 122 -3.95 10.86 7.22
CA ARG A 122 -4.21 12.00 6.32
C ARG A 122 -3.40 13.22 6.76
N HIS A 123 -2.71 13.83 5.82
CA HIS A 123 -1.94 15.04 6.05
C HIS A 123 -2.82 16.28 5.71
N PRO A 124 -2.96 17.29 6.59
CA PRO A 124 -3.84 18.43 6.34
C PRO A 124 -3.54 19.21 5.04
N ALA A 125 -2.28 19.20 4.61
CA ALA A 125 -1.85 19.84 3.38
C ALA A 125 -2.27 19.11 2.09
N ALA A 126 -2.74 17.85 2.16
CA ALA A 126 -3.25 17.16 0.99
C ALA A 126 -4.54 17.81 0.48
N GLY A 127 -5.42 18.21 1.40
CA GLY A 127 -6.68 18.86 1.02
C GLY A 127 -7.70 17.92 0.37
N TRP A 128 -7.42 16.62 0.31
CA TRP A 128 -8.28 15.53 -0.16
C TRP A 128 -8.23 14.32 0.80
#